data_AF-A0A9D1SUC8-F1
#
_entry.id   AF-A0A9D1SUC8-F1
#
_cell.length_a   1.000
_cell.length_b   1.000
_cell.length_c   1.000
_cell.angle_alpha   90.00
_cell.angle_beta   90.00
_cell.angle_gamma   90.00
#
_symmetry.space_group_name_H-M   'P 1'
#
loop_
_entity.id
_entity.type
_entity.pdbx_description
1 polymer ?
#
loop_
_entity_poly.entity_id
_entity_poly.type
_entity_poly.pdbx_seq_one_letter_code
_entity_poly.pdbx_strand_id
1 'polypeptide(L)' 'MKETRQAAEFYAGLTDEEREDLTEAIAEHIFFLDEELQKKVVELLGTVDSGLGAEIMKRNNFTI' A
#
# COMPACT_ATOMS: atom_id res chain seq x y z
N MET A 1 -3.45 -17.28 -0.21
CA MET A 1 -4.17 -16.81 -1.44
C MET A 1 -5.61 -16.40 -1.17
N LYS A 2 -6.32 -16.97 -0.18
CA LYS A 2 -7.67 -16.48 0.21
C LYS A 2 -7.62 -15.09 0.86
N GLU A 3 -6.60 -14.78 1.67
CA GLU A 3 -6.53 -13.48 2.35
C GLU A 3 -6.22 -12.33 1.38
N THR A 4 -5.29 -12.49 0.43
CA THR A 4 -5.01 -11.47 -0.59
C THR A 4 -6.25 -11.11 -1.40
N ARG A 5 -7.09 -12.10 -1.72
CA ARG A 5 -8.36 -11.88 -2.42
C ARG A 5 -9.35 -11.07 -1.59
N GLN A 6 -9.46 -11.33 -0.29
CA GLN A 6 -10.33 -10.56 0.60
C GLN A 6 -9.84 -9.11 0.75
N ALA A 7 -8.53 -8.91 0.84
CA ALA A 7 -7.94 -7.57 0.87
C ALA A 7 -8.22 -6.81 -0.44
N ALA A 8 -8.14 -7.48 -1.59
CA ALA A 8 -8.43 -6.89 -2.89
C ALA A 8 -9.92 -6.51 -3.03
N GLU A 9 -10.82 -7.39 -2.59
CA GLU A 9 -12.27 -7.11 -2.56
C GLU A 9 -12.60 -5.94 -1.63
N PHE A 10 -11.95 -5.86 -0.47
CA PHE A 10 -12.09 -4.72 0.45
C PHE A 10 -11.61 -3.41 -0.20
N TYR A 11 -10.39 -3.39 -0.73
CA TYR A 11 -9.81 -2.19 -1.34
C TYR A 11 -10.62 -1.71 -2.57
N ALA A 12 -11.11 -2.66 -3.38
CA ALA A 12 -11.97 -2.37 -4.51
C ALA A 12 -13.32 -1.77 -4.10
N GLY A 13 -13.81 -2.08 -2.90
CA GLY A 13 -15.06 -1.56 -2.34
C GLY A 13 -14.96 -0.15 -1.76
N LEU A 14 -13.76 0.38 -1.54
CA LEU A 14 -13.54 1.73 -1.03
C LEU A 14 -13.84 2.79 -2.09
N THR A 15 -14.33 3.94 -1.63
CA THR A 15 -14.40 5.18 -2.42
C THR A 15 -13.00 5.75 -2.68
N ASP A 16 -12.89 6.68 -3.61
CA ASP A 16 -11.60 7.32 -3.94
C ASP A 16 -11.02 8.08 -2.74
N GLU A 17 -11.87 8.74 -1.93
CA GLU A 17 -11.47 9.43 -0.69
C GLU A 17 -10.94 8.44 0.34
N GLU A 18 -11.65 7.34 0.60
CA GLU A 18 -11.21 6.31 1.54
C GLU A 18 -9.92 5.61 1.10
N ARG A 19 -9.69 5.48 -0.22
CA ARG A 19 -8.43 4.95 -0.75
C ARG A 19 -7.28 5.91 -0.54
N GLU A 20 -7.50 7.21 -0.73
CA GLU A 20 -6.49 8.23 -0.48
C GLU A 20 -6.10 8.26 1.00
N ASP A 21 -7.08 8.28 1.90
CA ASP A 21 -6.87 8.22 3.35
C ASP A 21 -6.12 6.97 3.78
N LEU A 22 -6.50 5.80 3.25
CA LEU A 22 -5.82 4.54 3.54
C LEU A 22 -4.37 4.56 3.05
N THR A 23 -4.15 5.08 1.84
CA THR A 23 -2.81 5.18 1.23
C THR A 23 -1.91 6.09 2.06
N GLU A 24 -2.43 7.21 2.55
CA GLU A 24 -1.72 8.13 3.44
C GLU A 24 -1.38 7.49 4.78
N ALA A 25 -2.37 6.89 5.44
CA ALA A 25 -2.17 6.24 6.73
C ALA A 25 -1.11 5.13 6.65
N ILE A 26 -1.11 4.32 5.59
CA ILE A 26 -0.10 3.28 5.38
C ILE A 26 1.27 3.92 5.14
N ALA A 27 1.37 4.91 4.25
CA ALA A 27 2.63 5.57 3.93
C ALA A 27 3.32 6.14 5.21
N GLU A 28 2.54 6.81 6.06
CA GLU A 28 3.03 7.34 7.35
C GLU A 28 3.47 6.24 8.32
N HIS A 29 2.70 5.16 8.44
CA HIS A 29 3.03 4.07 9.37
C HIS A 29 4.29 3.32 8.95
N ILE A 30 4.48 3.10 7.65
CA ILE A 30 5.65 2.37 7.17
C ILE A 30 6.90 3.26 7.07
N PHE A 31 6.76 4.58 7.02
CA PHE A 31 7.87 5.53 6.84
C PHE A 31 9.00 5.36 7.86
N PHE A 32 8.68 4.94 9.09
CA PHE A 32 9.66 4.74 10.16
C PHE A 32 10.28 3.34 10.20
N LEU A 33 9.86 2.42 9.34
CA LEU A 33 10.46 1.09 9.24
C LEU A 33 11.79 1.16 8.48
N ASP A 34 12.64 0.14 8.65
CA ASP A 34 13.83 0.00 7.81
C ASP A 34 13.44 -0.12 6.33
N GLU A 35 14.27 0.43 5.44
CA GLU A 35 13.97 0.52 4.01
C GLU A 35 13.60 -0.84 3.37
N GLU A 36 14.29 -1.92 3.75
CA GLU A 36 13.95 -3.27 3.30
C GLU A 36 12.55 -3.72 3.73
N LEU A 37 12.14 -3.37 4.95
CA LEU A 37 10.80 -3.67 5.45
C LEU A 37 9.75 -2.84 4.73
N GLN A 38 10.03 -1.55 4.47
CA GLN A 38 9.12 -0.73 3.70
C GLN A 38 8.89 -1.30 2.30
N LYS A 39 9.97 -1.69 1.61
CA LYS A 39 9.94 -2.34 0.28
C LYS A 39 9.11 -3.63 0.30
N LYS A 40 9.28 -4.48 1.32
CA LYS A 40 8.49 -5.72 1.47
C LYS A 40 7.00 -5.45 1.70
N VAL A 41 6.67 -4.44 2.51
CA VAL A 41 5.26 -4.07 2.74
C VAL A 41 4.62 -3.55 1.46
N VAL A 42 5.30 -2.66 0.74
CA VAL A 42 4.85 -2.16 -0.57
C VAL A 42 4.63 -3.31 -1.57
N GLU A 43 5.57 -4.25 -1.65
CA GLU A 43 5.46 -5.40 -2.56
C GLU A 43 4.22 -6.24 -2.23
N LEU A 44 3.97 -6.50 -0.93
CA LEU A 44 2.78 -7.20 -0.47
C LEU A 44 1.50 -6.45 -0.82
N LEU A 45 1.46 -5.13 -0.64
CA LEU A 45 0.30 -4.29 -1.00
C LEU A 45 0.08 -4.25 -2.51
N GLY A 46 1.15 -4.31 -3.31
CA GLY A 46 1.09 -4.45 -4.76
C GLY A 46 0.39 -5.74 -5.23
N THR A 47 0.38 -6.79 -4.40
CA THR A 47 -0.39 -8.02 -4.68
C THR A 47 -1.90 -7.86 -4.47
N VAL A 48 -2.31 -6.85 -3.70
CA VAL A 48 -3.70 -6.49 -3.46
C VAL A 48 -4.19 -5.57 -4.58
N ASP A 49 -3.43 -4.51 -4.86
CA ASP A 49 -3.64 -3.58 -5.96
C ASP A 49 -2.31 -2.95 -6.39
N SER A 50 -2.01 -2.97 -7.68
CA SER A 50 -0.72 -2.47 -8.19
C SER A 50 -0.58 -0.95 -8.08
N GLY A 51 -1.68 -0.21 -8.08
CA GLY A 51 -1.70 1.24 -7.90
C GLY A 51 -1.43 1.66 -6.46
N LEU A 52 -1.97 0.92 -5.48
CA LEU A 52 -1.75 1.15 -4.05
C LEU A 52 -0.26 1.12 -3.70
N GLY A 53 0.44 0.04 -4.08
CA GLY A 53 1.88 -0.08 -3.83
C GLY A 53 2.70 1.03 -4.51
N ALA A 54 2.34 1.40 -5.73
CA ALA A 54 3.03 2.45 -6.48
C ALA A 54 2.88 3.84 -5.85
N GLU A 55 1.68 4.21 -5.39
CA GLU A 55 1.44 5.52 -4.75
C GLU A 55 2.13 5.62 -3.39
N ILE A 56 2.15 4.53 -2.60
CA ILE A 56 2.92 4.49 -1.35
C ILE A 56 4.42 4.68 -1.63
N MET A 57 4.95 4.05 -2.69
CA MET A 57 6.36 4.22 -3.02
C MET A 57 6.73 5.65 -3.35
N LYS A 58 5.87 6.30 -4.13
CA LYS A 58 6.01 7.70 -4.53
C LYS A 58 5.93 8.63 -3.33
N ARG A 59 5.00 8.42 -2.39
CA ARG A 59 4.85 9.23 -1.18
C ARG A 59 6.07 9.12 -0.25
N ASN A 60 6.65 7.93 -0.12
CA ASN A 60 7.83 7.72 0.73
C ASN A 60 9.17 8.01 0.03
N ASN A 61 9.15 8.59 -1.18
CA ASN A 61 10.34 8.93 -1.96
C ASN A 61 11.33 7.77 -2.12
N PHE A 62 10.87 6.53 -2.32
CA PHE A 62 11.84 5.48 -2.68
C PHE A 62 12.49 5.85 -3.99
N THR A 63 13.81 5.99 -3.96
CA THR A 63 14.61 6.06 -5.18
C THR A 63 14.93 4.61 -5.55
N ILE A 64 14.47 4.17 -6.72
CA ILE A 64 14.88 2.87 -7.30
C ILE A 64 16.31 3.00 -7.84
#